data_AF-A0A662B7W0-F1
#
_entry.id   AF-A0A662B7W0-F1
#
_cell.length_a   1.000
_cell.length_b   1.000
_cell.length_c   1.000
_cell.angle_alpha   90.00
_cell.angle_beta   90.00
_cell.angle_gamma   90.00
#
_symmetry.space_group_name_H-M   'P 1'
#
loop_
_entity.id
_entity.type
_entity.pdbx_description
1 polymer ?
#
loop_
_entity_poly.entity_id
_entity_poly.type
_entity_poly.pdbx_seq_one_letter_code
_entity_poly.pdbx_strand_id
1 'polypeptide(L)'
;MAGNLHNVNRNQGMIVYNLPEKINFIAGLNLHIFATKHLTVSLMYNYSDKQGNYKTENMSSDTETFYSFKYQTQSIIGGIKWTF
;
A
#
# COMPACT_ATOMS: atom_id res chain seq x y z
N MET A 1 -7.41 -19.94 6.93
CA MET A 1 -6.55 -19.00 7.69
C MET A 1 -7.25 -17.65 7.71
N ALA A 2 -7.86 -17.28 8.84
CA ALA A 2 -8.57 -16.00 8.97
C ALA A 2 -7.54 -14.89 9.27
N GLY A 3 -7.36 -13.97 8.31
CA GLY A 3 -6.48 -12.82 8.47
C GLY A 3 -7.08 -11.80 9.43
N ASN A 4 -6.53 -11.71 10.63
CA ASN A 4 -6.93 -10.72 11.64
C ASN A 4 -6.37 -9.35 11.23
N LEU A 5 -7.22 -8.45 10.71
CA LEU A 5 -6.86 -7.05 10.45
C LEU A 5 -6.84 -6.28 11.78
N HIS A 6 -5.68 -6.29 12.44
CA HIS A 6 -5.51 -5.63 13.74
C HIS A 6 -4.49 -4.50 13.73
N ASN A 7 -4.31 -3.79 12.61
CA ASN A 7 -3.26 -2.77 12.52
C ASN A 7 -3.61 -1.55 11.63
N VAL A 8 -4.73 -0.88 11.91
CA VAL A 8 -5.00 0.46 11.38
C VAL A 8 -4.55 1.49 12.40
N ASN A 9 -3.36 2.07 12.22
CA ASN A 9 -2.96 3.24 13.00
C ASN A 9 -3.69 4.48 12.44
N ARG A 10 -4.82 4.82 13.09
CA ARG A 10 -5.69 5.93 12.70
C ARG A 10 -5.01 7.31 12.81
N ASN A 11 -3.91 7.43 13.55
CA ASN A 11 -3.20 8.70 13.75
C ASN A 11 -2.23 9.07 12.62
N GLN A 12 -1.85 8.13 11.76
CA GLN A 12 -0.85 8.37 10.70
C GLN A 12 -1.37 8.20 9.28
N GLY A 13 -2.66 7.88 9.09
CA GLY A 13 -3.26 7.76 7.76
C GLY A 13 -2.56 6.74 6.82
N MET A 14 -1.68 5.89 7.37
CA MET A 14 -0.96 4.88 6.62
C MET A 14 -1.70 3.55 6.75
N ILE A 15 -2.05 2.98 5.59
CA ILE A 15 -2.58 1.62 5.49
C ILE A 15 -1.39 0.67 5.71
N VAL A 16 -1.39 -0.05 6.84
CA VAL A 16 -0.42 -1.12 7.08
C VAL A 16 -0.88 -2.34 6.29
N TYR A 17 -0.23 -2.61 5.16
CA TYR A 17 -0.52 -3.77 4.34
C TYR A 17 0.12 -5.03 4.94
N ASN A 18 -0.70 -5.94 5.49
CA ASN A 18 -0.30 -7.33 5.80
C ASN A 18 -0.33 -8.18 4.52
N LEU A 19 0.42 -7.78 3.49
CA LEU A 19 0.55 -8.57 2.27
C LEU A 19 1.66 -9.60 2.46
N PRO A 20 1.53 -10.84 1.93
CA PRO A 20 2.61 -11.85 1.93
C PRO A 20 3.79 -11.46 1.03
N GLU A 21 3.72 -10.28 0.42
CA GLU A 21 4.68 -9.75 -0.53
C GLU A 21 5.74 -8.94 0.20
N LYS A 22 6.98 -9.08 -0.26
CA LYS A 22 8.09 -8.31 0.28
C LYS A 22 8.07 -6.93 -0.34
N ILE A 23 8.01 -5.90 0.49
CA ILE A 23 8.17 -4.51 0.04
C ILE A 23 9.67 -4.22 -0.05
N ASN A 24 10.15 -3.84 -1.23
CA ASN A 24 11.55 -3.49 -1.45
C ASN A 24 11.80 -2.02 -1.16
N PHE A 25 10.89 -1.16 -1.61
CA PHE A 25 11.02 0.29 -1.49
C PHE A 25 9.65 0.97 -1.46
N ILE A 26 9.51 2.01 -0.65
CA ILE A 26 8.37 2.92 -0.67
C ILE A 26 8.91 4.35 -0.65
N ALA A 27 8.39 5.19 -1.54
CA ALA A 27 8.58 6.63 -1.51
C ALA A 27 7.23 7.34 -1.59
N GLY A 28 7.10 8.48 -0.93
CA GLY A 28 5.88 9.27 -1.00
C GLY A 28 6.16 10.75 -0.89
N LEU A 29 5.24 11.55 -1.43
CA LEU A 29 5.23 13.00 -1.33
C LEU A 29 3.87 13.44 -0.79
N ASN A 30 3.89 14.29 0.23
CA ASN A 30 2.70 14.87 0.85
C ASN A 30 2.71 16.39 0.68
N LEU A 31 1.66 16.91 0.06
CA LEU A 31 1.41 18.34 -0.09
C LEU A 31 0.18 18.72 0.73
N HIS A 32 0.35 19.69 1.64
CA HIS A 32 -0.75 20.27 2.41
C HIS A 32 -0.84 21.76 2.09
N ILE A 33 -2.00 22.18 1.59
CA ILE A 33 -2.30 23.56 1.25
C ILE A 33 -3.37 24.06 2.23
N PHE A 34 -2.99 25.01 3.07
CA PHE A 34 -3.90 25.73 3.96
C PHE A 34 -4.53 26.89 3.18
N ALA A 35 -5.61 26.62 2.46
CA ALA A 35 -6.27 27.61 1.61
C ALA A 35 -6.93 28.72 2.45
N THR A 36 -7.56 28.35 3.57
CA THR A 36 -8.13 29.29 4.55
C THR A 36 -8.00 28.73 5.96
N LYS A 37 -8.42 29.49 6.98
CA LYS A 37 -8.52 29.01 8.38
C LYS A 37 -9.49 27.82 8.54
N HIS A 38 -10.39 27.64 7.58
CA HIS A 38 -11.47 26.66 7.60
C HIS A 38 -11.31 25.59 6.51
N LEU A 39 -10.33 25.71 5.62
CA LEU A 39 -10.17 24.84 4.45
C LEU A 39 -8.71 24.43 4.30
N THR A 40 -8.47 23.13 4.39
CA THR A 40 -7.19 22.50 4.07
C THR A 40 -7.36 21.52 2.93
N VAL A 41 -6.48 21.59 1.94
CA VAL A 41 -6.39 20.63 0.84
C VAL A 41 -5.14 19.79 1.06
N SER A 42 -5.24 18.48 0.87
CA SER A 42 -4.11 17.56 0.94
C SER A 42 -4.01 16.75 -0.33
N LEU A 43 -2.79 16.55 -0.80
CA LEU A 43 -2.46 15.64 -1.90
C LEU A 43 -1.30 14.76 -1.48
N MET A 44 -1.48 13.46 -1.60
CA MET A 44 -0.46 12.46 -1.30
C MET A 44 -0.18 11.64 -2.55
N TYR A 45 1.08 11.56 -2.94
CA TYR A 45 1.57 10.60 -3.93
C TYR A 45 2.34 9.49 -3.20
N ASN A 46 2.08 8.24 -3.55
CA ASN A 46 2.85 7.09 -3.08
C ASN A 46 3.34 6.27 -4.27
N TYR A 47 4.59 5.87 -4.19
CA TYR A 47 5.24 4.91 -5.06
C TYR A 47 5.74 3.76 -4.20
N SER A 48 5.54 2.51 -4.65
CA SER A 48 6.19 1.37 -4.01
C SER A 48 6.64 0.32 -5.02
N ASP A 49 7.81 -0.26 -4.77
CA ASP A 49 8.35 -1.41 -5.46
C ASP A 49 8.21 -2.65 -4.56
N LYS A 50 7.59 -3.69 -5.12
CA LYS A 50 7.19 -4.89 -4.38
C LYS A 50 7.64 -6.14 -5.12
N GLN A 51 7.90 -7.19 -4.35
CA GLN A 51 8.20 -8.51 -4.85
C GLN A 51 7.20 -9.51 -4.28
N GLY A 52 6.47 -10.16 -5.18
CA GLY A 52 5.58 -11.26 -4.86
C GLY A 52 6.20 -12.59 -5.25
N ASN A 53 5.75 -13.65 -4.58
CA ASN A 53 6.07 -15.02 -4.95
C ASN A 53 4.75 -15.79 -5.07
N TYR A 54 4.65 -16.65 -6.09
CA TYR A 54 3.57 -17.64 -6.18
C TYR A 54 4.14 -19.03 -6.45
N LYS A 55 3.43 -20.04 -5.98
CA LYS A 55 3.75 -21.45 -6.17
C LYS A 55 2.70 -22.07 -7.06
N THR A 56 3.11 -22.85 -8.04
CA THR A 56 2.22 -23.73 -8.79
C THR A 56 2.51 -25.17 -8.42
N GLU A 57 1.48 -25.90 -8.06
CA GLU A 57 1.55 -27.35 -7.82
C GLU A 57 0.86 -28.04 -9.00
N ASN A 58 1.59 -28.92 -9.68
CA ASN A 58 1.02 -29.73 -10.76
C ASN A 58 0.59 -31.07 -10.14
N MET A 59 -0.71 -31.35 -10.07
CA MET A 59 -1.19 -32.55 -9.36
C MET A 59 -0.74 -33.88 -9.99
N SER A 60 -0.26 -33.85 -11.23
CA SER A 60 0.19 -35.03 -11.97
C SER A 60 1.69 -35.31 -11.85
N SER A 61 2.50 -34.35 -11.38
CA SER A 61 3.94 -34.52 -11.21
C SER A 61 4.35 -33.79 -9.93
N ASP A 62 4.92 -34.51 -8.97
CA ASP A 62 5.32 -34.06 -7.62
C ASP A 62 6.45 -33.00 -7.64
N THR A 63 6.20 -31.93 -8.39
CA THR A 63 7.15 -30.91 -8.82
C THR A 63 6.53 -29.57 -8.48
N GLU A 64 7.08 -28.96 -7.45
CA GLU A 64 6.72 -27.63 -7.02
C GLU A 64 7.54 -26.63 -7.83
N THR A 65 6.88 -25.70 -8.51
CA THR A 65 7.58 -24.59 -9.17
C THR A 65 7.30 -23.29 -8.44
N PHE A 66 8.38 -22.63 -8.01
CA PHE A 66 8.34 -21.32 -7.36
C PHE A 66 8.64 -20.23 -8.38
N TYR A 67 7.75 -19.24 -8.44
CA TYR A 67 7.90 -18.08 -9.31
C TYR A 67 7.97 -16.82 -8.47
N SER A 68 9.00 -16.02 -8.70
CA SER A 68 9.15 -14.68 -8.12
C SER A 68 8.86 -13.62 -9.18
N PHE A 69 8.08 -12.61 -8.83
CA PHE A 69 7.79 -11.49 -9.72
C PHE A 69 7.98 -10.16 -8.97
N LYS A 70 8.40 -9.14 -9.72
CA LYS A 70 8.55 -7.77 -9.22
C LYS A 70 7.51 -6.89 -9.88
N TYR A 71 6.90 -6.01 -9.11
CA TYR A 71 5.89 -5.11 -9.62
C TYR A 71 5.89 -3.79 -8.83
N GLN A 72 5.51 -2.73 -9.52
CA GLN A 72 5.51 -1.37 -8.99
C GLN A 72 4.08 -0.88 -8.86
N THR A 73 3.76 -0.17 -7.78
CA THR A 73 2.45 0.47 -7.61
C THR A 73 2.60 1.95 -7.37
N GLN A 74 1.71 2.74 -7.95
CA GLN A 74 1.64 4.17 -7.76
C GLN A 74 0.21 4.55 -7.35
N SER A 75 0.06 5.46 -6.40
CA SER A 75 -1.24 6.00 -6.01
C SER A 75 -1.16 7.50 -5.75
N ILE A 76 -2.23 8.20 -6.12
CA ILE A 76 -2.45 9.61 -5.79
C ILE A 76 -3.74 9.67 -4.97
N ILE A 77 -3.66 10.25 -3.79
CA ILE A 77 -4.78 10.41 -2.86
C ILE A 77 -4.94 11.89 -2.55
N GLY A 78 -6.06 12.47 -2.99
CA GLY A 78 -6.45 13.84 -2.68
C GLY A 78 -7.48 13.88 -1.54
N GLY A 79 -7.49 14.97 -0.78
CA GLY A 79 -8.44 15.18 0.29
C GLY A 79 -8.71 16.66 0.55
N ILE A 80 -9.93 16.95 1.01
CA ILE A 80 -10.33 18.27 1.46
C ILE A 80 -10.81 18.12 2.90
N LYS A 81 -10.26 18.94 3.80
CA LYS A 81 -10.69 19.06 5.18
C LYS A 81 -11.31 20.43 5.39
N TRP A 82 -12.57 20.44 5.79
CA TRP A 82 -13.29 21.65 6.19
C TRP A 82 -13.44 21.67 7.71
N THR A 83 -13.13 22.80 8.36
CA THR A 83 -13.27 23.01 9.80
C THR A 83 -14.18 24.20 10.07
N PHE A 84 -15.19 24.03 10.93
CA PHE A 84 -16.12 25.09 11.33
C PHE A 84 -15.54 25.93 12.47
#